data_AF-A0A0S7YFN7-F1
#
_entry.id   AF-A0A0S7YFN7-F1
#
_cell.length_a   1.000
_cell.length_b   1.000
_cell.length_c   1.000
_cell.angle_alpha   90.00
_cell.angle_beta   90.00
_cell.angle_gamma   90.00
#
_symmetry.space_group_name_H-M   'P 1'
#
loop_
_entity.id
_entity.type
_entity.pdbx_description
1 polymer ?
#
loop_
_entity_poly.entity_id
_entity_poly.type
_entity_poly.pdbx_seq_one_letter_code
_entity_poly.pdbx_strand_id
1 'polypeptide(L)' 'MFKEFKEFAMRGNVVDMAVGIIIGAAFGTIVKSLVADIIMPPIGLLLGNIDFANLFVVLKQG' A
#
# COMPACT_ATOMS: atom_id res chain seq x y z
N MET A 1 1.41 -15.78 34.16
CA MET A 1 1.38 -14.83 33.01
C MET A 1 2.13 -15.31 31.78
N PHE A 2 3.44 -15.57 31.83
CA PHE A 2 4.21 -15.89 30.61
C PHE A 2 3.79 -17.23 29.96
N LYS A 3 3.43 -18.24 30.76
CA LYS A 3 2.84 -19.50 30.28
C LYS A 3 1.46 -19.31 29.67
N GLU A 4 0.55 -18.58 30.34
CA GLU A 4 -0.80 -18.31 29.82
C GLU A 4 -0.76 -17.44 28.56
N PHE A 5 0.17 -16.49 28.47
CA PHE A 5 0.38 -15.68 27.26
C PHE A 5 0.89 -16.55 26.11
N LYS A 6 1.82 -17.47 26.36
CA LYS A 6 2.28 -18.43 25.35
C LYS A 6 1.12 -19.30 24.86
N GLU A 7 0.28 -19.80 25.76
CA GLU A 7 -0.91 -20.58 25.41
C GLU A 7 -1.93 -19.77 24.62
N PHE A 8 -2.14 -18.50 24.98
CA PHE A 8 -3.00 -17.57 24.26
C PHE A 8 -2.47 -17.24 22.86
N ALA A 9 -1.18 -16.95 22.74
CA ALA A 9 -0.52 -16.62 21.48
C ALA A 9 -0.37 -17.83 20.57
N MET A 10 -0.30 -19.05 21.10
CA MET A 10 -0.28 -20.29 20.33
C MET A 10 -1.65 -20.73 19.81
N ARG A 11 -2.73 -20.00 20.14
CA ARG A 11 -4.04 -20.27 19.54
C ARG A 11 -3.97 -19.90 18.06
N GLY A 12 -4.22 -20.88 17.18
CA GLY A 12 -4.09 -20.70 15.72
C GLY A 12 -4.87 -19.50 15.19
N ASN A 13 -6.09 -19.27 15.70
CA ASN A 13 -6.92 -18.12 15.30
C ASN A 13 -6.29 -16.74 15.59
N VAL A 14 -5.47 -16.61 16.64
CA VAL A 14 -4.79 -15.36 16.99
C VAL A 14 -3.55 -15.17 16.12
N VAL A 15 -2.78 -16.24 15.87
CA VAL A 15 -1.60 -16.22 15.01
C VAL A 15 -1.99 -15.87 13.57
N ASP A 16 -3.00 -16.55 13.02
CA ASP A 16 -3.43 -16.35 11.64
C ASP A 16 -3.96 -14.93 11.42
N MET A 17 -4.68 -14.39 12.40
CA MET A 17 -5.13 -13.00 12.39
C MET A 17 -3.96 -12.01 12.43
N ALA A 18 -2.96 -12.24 13.29
CA ALA A 18 -1.78 -11.38 13.38
C ALA A 18 -0.96 -11.39 12.09
N VAL A 19 -0.77 -12.58 11.49
CA VAL A 19 -0.10 -12.74 10.20
C VAL A 19 -0.87 -12.00 9.10
N GLY A 20 -2.19 -12.13 9.06
CA GLY A 20 -3.05 -11.42 8.09
C GLY A 20 -2.91 -9.90 8.16
N ILE A 21 -2.87 -9.34 9.38
CA ILE A 21 -2.69 -7.88 9.59
C ILE A 21 -1.30 -7.43 9.15
N ILE A 22 -0.25 -8.17 9.50
CA ILE A 22 1.14 -7.84 9.14
C ILE A 22 1.32 -7.86 7.62
N ILE A 23 0.81 -8.91 6.96
CA ILE A 23 0.84 -9.01 5.51
C ILE A 23 0.01 -7.89 4.88
N GLY A 24 -1.20 -7.62 5.36
CA GLY A 24 -2.04 -6.53 4.85
C GLY A 24 -1.37 -5.15 4.96
N ALA A 25 -0.73 -4.87 6.09
CA ALA A 25 0.00 -3.62 6.30
C ALA A 25 1.25 -3.49 5.41
N ALA A 26 2.02 -4.57 5.26
CA ALA A 26 3.24 -4.56 4.45
C ALA A 26 2.95 -4.57 2.94
N PHE A 27 1.91 -5.29 2.50
CA PHE A 27 1.59 -5.48 1.09
C PHE A 27 1.21 -4.18 0.38
N GLY A 28 0.59 -3.23 1.09
CA GLY A 28 0.31 -1.90 0.55
C GLY A 28 1.57 -1.15 0.09
N THR A 29 2.66 -1.25 0.86
CA THR A 29 3.95 -0.63 0.49
C THR A 29 4.58 -1.32 -0.72
N ILE A 30 4.45 -2.64 -0.81
CA ILE A 30 4.93 -3.42 -1.98
C ILE A 30 4.20 -2.98 -3.24
N VAL A 31 2.86 -2.90 -3.18
CA VAL A 31 2.04 -2.43 -4.32
C VAL A 31 2.38 -0.98 -4.67
N LYS A 32 2.58 -0.11 -3.67
CA LYS A 32 2.95 1.29 -3.91
C LYS A 32 4.29 1.42 -4.64
N SER A 33 5.31 0.68 -4.21
CA SER A 33 6.63 0.66 -4.88
C SER A 33 6.52 0.08 -6.29
N LEU A 34 5.77 -1.01 -6.49
CA LEU A 34 5.52 -1.55 -7.82
C LEU A 34 4.89 -0.52 -8.78
N VAL A 35 3.88 0.22 -8.29
CA VAL A 35 3.25 1.27 -9.10
C VAL A 35 4.21 2.42 -9.37
N ALA A 36 4.87 2.94 -8.34
CA ALA A 36 5.75 4.11 -8.46
C ALA A 36 7.02 3.83 -9.28
N ASP A 37 7.62 2.66 -9.11
CA ASP A 37 8.96 2.38 -9.62
C ASP A 37 8.94 1.62 -10.95
N ILE A 38 7.87 0.88 -11.24
CA ILE A 38 7.77 0.05 -12.45
C ILE A 38 6.67 0.54 -13.41
N ILE A 39 5.49 0.91 -12.89
CA ILE A 39 4.34 1.28 -13.74
C ILE A 39 4.38 2.77 -14.13
N MET A 40 4.72 3.65 -13.20
CA MET A 40 4.75 5.09 -13.43
C MET A 40 5.82 5.55 -14.45
N PRO A 41 7.03 4.97 -14.55
CA PRO A 41 8.00 5.44 -15.54
C PRO A 41 7.55 5.23 -17.00
N PRO A 42 7.04 4.05 -17.42
CA PRO A 42 6.46 3.88 -18.75
C PRO A 42 5.24 4.78 -19.00
N ILE A 43 4.35 4.93 -18.01
CA ILE A 43 3.17 5.83 -18.13
C ILE A 43 3.62 7.29 -18.26
N GLY A 44 4.59 7.72 -17.46
CA GLY A 44 5.15 9.07 -17.49
C GLY A 44 5.91 9.37 -18.78
N LEU A 45 6.54 8.37 -19.39
CA LEU A 45 7.16 8.48 -20.72
C LEU A 45 6.12 8.56 -21.84
N LEU A 46 5.03 7.79 -21.75
CA LEU A 46 3.93 7.81 -22.74
C LEU A 46 3.07 9.08 -22.65
N LEU A 47 2.88 9.62 -21.45
CA LEU A 47 2.07 10.82 -21.20
C LEU A 47 2.92 12.10 -21.08
N GLY A 48 4.24 12.02 -21.20
CA GLY A 48 5.18 13.12 -21.46
C GLY A 48 4.91 14.44 -20.73
N ASN A 49 5.49 14.63 -19.53
CA ASN A 49 5.50 15.90 -18.78
C ASN A 49 4.14 16.42 -18.28
N ILE A 50 3.12 15.57 -18.12
CA ILE A 50 1.93 15.98 -17.37
C ILE A 50 2.18 15.70 -15.89
N ASP A 51 2.39 16.76 -15.12
CA ASP A 51 2.40 16.70 -13.67
C ASP A 51 0.98 16.37 -13.19
N PHE A 52 0.75 15.10 -12.84
CA PHE A 52 -0.55 14.62 -12.35
C PHE A 52 -0.98 15.31 -11.04
N ALA A 53 -0.06 15.96 -10.32
CA ALA A 53 -0.42 16.79 -9.18
C ALA A 53 -1.08 18.12 -9.60
N ASN A 54 -0.85 18.57 -10.84
CA ASN A 54 -1.34 19.84 -11.40
C ASN A 54 -2.29 19.66 -12.59
N LEU A 55 -2.91 18.49 -12.73
CA LEU A 55 -3.85 18.16 -13.80
C LEU A 55 -5.25 18.71 -13.48
N PHE A 56 -5.40 20.02 -13.51
CA PHE A 56 -6.69 20.69 -13.37
C PHE A 56 -7.07 21.42 -14.65
N VAL A 57 -8.33 21.26 -15.05
CA VAL A 57 -8.93 22.00 -16.18
C VAL A 57 -9.71 23.17 -15.59
N VAL A 58 -9.31 24.41 -15.90
CA VAL A 58 -10.05 25.60 -15.47
C VAL A 58 -11.36 25.68 -16.25
N LEU A 59 -12.47 25.37 -15.59
CA LEU A 59 -13.80 25.34 -16.22
C LEU A 59 -14.42 26.75 -16.41
N LYS A 60 -13.89 27.77 -15.72
CA LYS A 60 -14.27 29.18 -15.90
C LYS A 60 -13.19 30.10 -15.31
N GLN A 61 -12.74 31.06 -16.10
CA GLN A 61 -11.87 32.13 -15.65
C GLN A 61 -12.76 33.19 -14.98
N GLY A 62 -12.50 33.46 -13.69
CA GLY A 62 -13.07 34.59 -12.97
C GLY A 62 -12.45 35.90 -13.44
#